data_AF-A0A355J290-F1
#
_entry.id   AF-A0A355J290-F1
#
_cell.length_a   1.000
_cell.length_b   1.000
_cell.length_c   1.000
_cell.angle_alpha   90.00
_cell.angle_beta   90.00
_cell.angle_gamma   90.00
#
_symmetry.space_group_name_H-M   'P 1'
#
loop_
_entity.id
_entity.type
_entity.pdbx_description
1 polymer ?
#
loop_
_entity_poly.entity_id
_entity_poly.type
_entity_poly.pdbx_seq_one_letter_code
_entity_poly.pdbx_strand_id
1 'polypeptide(L)'
;MKKAIKTILLFIAFVNFTHAQEFSTRIISSANLNTKDDIWDLLGHGVSSFEVDLMYIYGELFVTPAMPDSAGHSFPVFSEAYLFPLYSNLKKNGNSIINSDSRESFILLNIHNEFKKSNKELKSMIGPLKGLIAYQNEGLHEGKIRFLVKDKSWKDEISKDGFTCLGLVGNEDDLESTLEYFQMPMIELDFTELTTWSGVGNIPFPDFVKIKELVNKVHQKGRKLSIINCPNHKTAWDVLITSKVDFINTNDPINVCNYLIARK
;
A
#
# COMPACT_ATOMS: atom_id res chain seq x y z
N MET A 1 -50.60 -54.96 0.55
CA MET A 1 -49.74 -54.70 1.73
C MET A 1 -48.62 -53.76 1.31
N LYS A 2 -48.35 -52.75 2.16
CA LYS A 2 -47.76 -51.44 1.81
C LYS A 2 -46.28 -51.50 1.40
N LYS A 3 -45.92 -50.80 0.31
CA LYS A 3 -44.53 -50.49 -0.08
C LYS A 3 -43.97 -49.44 0.88
N ALA A 4 -42.87 -49.75 1.57
CA ALA A 4 -42.16 -48.81 2.43
C ALA A 4 -41.21 -47.95 1.58
N ILE A 5 -41.53 -46.66 1.46
CA ILE A 5 -40.62 -45.65 0.91
C ILE A 5 -39.69 -45.23 2.05
N LYS A 6 -38.40 -45.58 1.95
CA LYS A 6 -37.35 -45.04 2.83
C LYS A 6 -36.96 -43.67 2.31
N THR A 7 -37.48 -42.61 2.91
CA THR A 7 -37.00 -41.25 2.69
C THR A 7 -35.67 -41.08 3.42
N ILE A 8 -34.58 -40.97 2.67
CA ILE A 8 -33.27 -40.56 3.19
C ILE A 8 -33.29 -39.03 3.28
N LEU A 9 -33.32 -38.50 4.50
CA LEU A 9 -33.11 -37.08 4.77
C LEU A 9 -31.60 -36.81 4.73
N LEU A 10 -31.13 -36.19 3.64
CA LEU A 10 -29.77 -35.69 3.53
C LEU A 10 -29.70 -34.31 4.21
N PHE A 11 -29.15 -34.27 5.41
CA PHE A 11 -28.92 -33.02 6.15
C PHE A 11 -27.61 -32.40 5.64
N ILE A 12 -27.69 -31.50 4.67
CA ILE A 12 -26.54 -30.71 4.23
C ILE A 12 -26.36 -29.58 5.25
N ALA A 13 -25.40 -29.73 6.15
CA ALA A 13 -24.95 -28.65 7.01
C ALA A 13 -24.09 -27.68 6.18
N PHE A 14 -24.68 -26.55 5.77
CA PHE A 14 -23.91 -25.40 5.30
C PHE A 14 -23.18 -24.79 6.49
N VAL A 15 -21.91 -25.17 6.68
CA VAL A 15 -21.01 -24.43 7.57
C VAL A 15 -20.58 -23.18 6.81
N ASN A 16 -21.33 -22.08 7.01
CA ASN A 16 -20.88 -20.76 6.59
C ASN A 16 -19.69 -20.37 7.48
N PHE A 17 -18.47 -20.70 7.05
CA PHE A 17 -17.28 -20.05 7.56
C PHE A 17 -17.30 -18.60 7.08
N THR A 18 -17.96 -17.74 7.85
CA THR A 18 -17.67 -16.30 7.78
C THR A 18 -16.32 -16.10 8.44
N HIS A 19 -15.24 -16.23 7.67
CA HIS A 19 -14.02 -15.53 8.04
C HIS A 19 -14.31 -14.04 7.89
N ALA A 20 -14.83 -13.43 8.97
CA ALA A 20 -14.73 -12.00 9.13
C ALA A 20 -13.24 -11.68 9.25
N GLN A 21 -12.58 -11.44 8.11
CA GLN A 21 -11.26 -10.85 8.13
C GLN A 21 -11.42 -9.49 8.81
N GLU A 22 -10.80 -9.33 9.97
CA GLU A 22 -10.84 -8.08 10.71
C GLU A 22 -10.23 -6.99 9.83
N PHE A 23 -11.10 -6.13 9.29
CA PHE A 23 -10.65 -4.98 8.51
C PHE A 23 -9.80 -4.11 9.43
N SER A 24 -8.52 -3.99 9.13
CA SER A 24 -7.60 -3.15 9.88
C SER A 24 -6.93 -2.18 8.92
N THR A 25 -7.15 -0.90 9.16
CA THR A 25 -6.40 0.19 8.56
C THR A 25 -4.91 -0.02 8.84
N ARG A 26 -4.10 0.09 7.78
CA ARG A 26 -2.64 -0.03 7.83
C ARG A 26 -1.99 1.33 7.64
N ILE A 27 -0.68 1.39 7.85
CA ILE A 27 0.11 2.62 7.70
C ILE A 27 0.97 2.53 6.44
N ILE A 28 1.08 3.65 5.73
CA ILE A 28 2.15 3.92 4.78
C ILE A 28 3.05 4.98 5.45
N SER A 29 4.33 4.67 5.62
CA SER A 29 5.30 5.65 6.10
C SER A 29 5.78 6.52 4.94
N SER A 30 5.55 7.83 4.98
CA SER A 30 6.06 8.79 3.98
C SER A 30 7.36 9.49 4.38
N ALA A 31 7.94 9.12 5.52
CA ALA A 31 9.29 9.52 5.85
C ALA A 31 10.30 8.65 5.09
N ASN A 32 11.16 9.28 4.28
CA ASN A 32 12.31 8.61 3.69
C ASN A 32 13.22 8.03 4.78
N LEU A 33 13.65 6.79 4.61
CA LEU A 33 14.60 6.15 5.51
C LEU A 33 16.01 6.64 5.18
N ASN A 34 16.76 6.96 6.23
CA ASN A 34 18.17 7.36 6.11
C ASN A 34 19.11 6.18 6.30
N THR A 35 18.65 5.15 7.03
CA THR A 35 19.43 3.95 7.32
C THR A 35 18.58 2.69 7.30
N LYS A 36 19.25 1.53 7.23
CA LYS A 36 18.59 0.22 7.40
C LYS A 36 18.01 0.01 8.81
N ASP A 37 18.46 0.76 9.81
CA ASP A 37 17.95 0.59 11.18
C ASP A 37 16.56 1.18 11.32
N ASP A 38 16.26 2.24 10.56
CA ASP A 38 14.96 2.90 10.51
C ASP A 38 13.84 1.92 10.07
N ILE A 39 14.13 1.03 9.11
CA ILE A 39 13.11 0.08 8.62
C ILE A 39 12.77 -0.99 9.67
N TRP A 40 13.73 -1.39 10.51
CA TRP A 40 13.50 -2.47 11.47
C TRP A 40 12.51 -2.06 12.55
N ASP A 41 12.57 -0.80 12.99
CA ASP A 41 11.60 -0.24 13.94
C ASP A 41 10.18 -0.22 13.34
N LEU A 42 10.06 0.23 12.09
CA LEU A 42 8.78 0.25 11.36
C LEU A 42 8.20 -1.16 11.17
N LEU A 43 9.03 -2.13 10.78
CA LEU A 43 8.61 -3.53 10.66
C LEU A 43 8.20 -4.13 12.01
N GLY A 44 8.89 -3.76 13.10
CA GLY A 44 8.52 -4.13 14.47
C GLY A 44 7.14 -3.61 14.88
N HIS A 45 6.73 -2.46 14.36
CA HIS A 45 5.40 -1.87 14.54
C HIS A 45 4.37 -2.36 13.50
N GLY A 46 4.72 -3.33 12.65
CA GLY A 46 3.83 -3.89 11.64
C GLY A 46 3.67 -3.03 10.38
N VAL A 47 4.54 -2.04 10.17
CA VAL A 47 4.55 -1.18 8.98
C VAL A 47 5.41 -1.84 7.90
N SER A 48 4.81 -2.16 6.76
CA SER A 48 5.49 -2.77 5.61
C SER A 48 5.25 -2.04 4.28
N SER A 49 4.52 -0.92 4.32
CA SER A 49 4.27 -0.06 3.16
C SER A 49 4.90 1.31 3.35
N PHE A 50 5.42 1.89 2.27
CA PHE A 50 6.24 3.11 2.31
C PHE A 50 5.94 4.01 1.12
N GLU A 51 6.07 5.32 1.31
CA GLU A 51 6.25 6.29 0.22
C GLU A 51 7.72 6.74 0.22
N VAL A 52 8.32 6.77 -0.97
CA VAL A 52 9.77 6.90 -1.12
C VAL A 52 10.11 7.85 -2.27
N ASP A 53 10.94 8.86 -1.99
CA ASP A 53 11.56 9.68 -3.03
C ASP A 53 12.73 8.94 -3.66
N LEU A 54 12.71 8.81 -4.98
CA LEU A 54 13.75 8.15 -5.75
C LEU A 54 14.37 9.09 -6.76
N MET A 55 15.70 9.11 -6.78
CA MET A 55 16.49 9.74 -7.83
C MET A 55 17.48 8.73 -8.42
N TYR A 56 17.50 8.62 -9.74
CA TYR A 56 18.50 7.85 -10.46
C TYR A 56 19.81 8.65 -10.56
N ILE A 57 20.89 8.09 -10.04
CA ILE A 57 22.22 8.70 -10.02
C ILE A 57 23.24 7.63 -10.42
N TYR A 58 23.93 7.86 -11.54
CA TYR A 58 25.05 7.04 -12.04
C TYR A 58 24.85 5.50 -12.05
N GLY A 59 23.63 5.02 -12.30
CA GLY A 59 23.35 3.58 -12.38
C GLY A 59 22.56 3.00 -11.21
N GLU A 60 22.33 3.80 -10.16
CA GLU A 60 21.64 3.36 -8.95
C GLU A 60 20.45 4.26 -8.61
N LEU A 61 19.53 3.73 -7.81
CA LEU A 61 18.39 4.45 -7.27
C LEU A 61 18.68 4.84 -5.82
N PHE A 62 18.81 6.15 -5.59
CA PHE A 62 19.02 6.71 -4.27
C PHE A 62 17.72 7.23 -3.69
N VAL A 63 17.59 7.11 -2.36
CA VAL A 63 16.44 7.61 -1.61
C VAL A 63 16.66 9.11 -1.35
N THR A 64 16.20 9.94 -2.29
CA THR A 64 16.32 11.40 -2.21
C THR A 64 15.40 12.09 -3.22
N PRO A 65 14.82 13.26 -2.88
CA PRO A 65 14.08 14.08 -3.83
C PRO A 65 14.98 14.96 -4.72
N ALA A 66 16.27 15.09 -4.38
CA ALA A 66 17.16 16.03 -5.04
C ALA A 66 18.60 15.50 -5.17
N MET A 67 19.33 16.04 -6.15
CA MET A 67 20.72 15.69 -6.38
C MET A 67 21.57 16.10 -5.17
N PRO A 68 22.49 15.24 -4.66
CA PRO A 68 23.43 15.64 -3.62
C PRO A 68 24.29 16.80 -4.09
N ASP A 69 24.51 17.76 -3.19
CA ASP A 69 25.57 18.75 -3.38
C ASP A 69 26.95 18.13 -3.07
N SER A 70 28.03 18.83 -3.41
CA SER A 70 29.40 18.36 -3.18
C SER A 70 29.80 18.28 -1.69
N ALA A 71 28.98 18.80 -0.78
CA ALA A 71 29.16 18.73 0.67
C ALA A 71 28.23 17.69 1.34
N GLY A 72 27.33 17.08 0.56
CA GLY A 72 26.16 16.36 1.01
C GLY A 72 26.42 14.88 1.22
N HIS A 73 26.03 14.43 2.41
CA HIS A 73 26.11 13.06 2.89
C HIS A 73 25.58 12.02 1.88
N SER A 74 26.17 10.82 1.90
CA SER A 74 25.71 9.67 1.12
C SER A 74 24.22 9.41 1.40
N PHE A 75 23.37 9.52 0.39
CA PHE A 75 22.00 9.03 0.47
C PHE A 75 22.00 7.50 0.44
N PRO A 76 21.03 6.84 1.09
CA PRO A 76 20.96 5.40 1.05
C PRO A 76 20.47 4.92 -0.31
N VAL A 77 20.99 3.78 -0.75
CA VAL A 77 20.51 3.09 -1.94
C VAL A 77 19.16 2.45 -1.64
N PHE A 78 18.19 2.59 -2.54
CA PHE A 78 16.82 2.12 -2.35
C PHE A 78 16.72 0.62 -1.99
N SER A 79 17.51 -0.22 -2.67
CA SER A 79 17.54 -1.66 -2.41
C SER A 79 18.05 -1.98 -1.01
N GLU A 80 19.04 -1.24 -0.51
CA GLU A 80 19.64 -1.46 0.81
C GLU A 80 18.75 -0.95 1.95
N ALA A 81 18.15 0.23 1.79
CA ALA A 81 17.27 0.83 2.79
C ALA A 81 15.92 0.10 2.89
N TYR A 82 15.35 -0.34 1.77
CA TYR A 82 14.00 -0.90 1.73
C TYR A 82 13.95 -2.38 1.35
N LEU A 83 14.47 -2.74 0.18
CA LEU A 83 14.14 -4.04 -0.42
C LEU A 83 14.85 -5.22 0.25
N PHE A 84 16.13 -5.11 0.58
CA PHE A 84 16.89 -6.18 1.24
C PHE A 84 16.37 -6.48 2.65
N PRO A 85 16.08 -5.49 3.51
CA PRO A 85 15.43 -5.75 4.80
C PRO A 85 14.06 -6.44 4.64
N LEU A 86 13.22 -5.96 3.72
CA LEU A 86 11.91 -6.57 3.46
C LEU A 86 12.02 -8.01 2.96
N TYR A 87 12.97 -8.29 2.06
CA TYR A 87 13.23 -9.64 1.58
C TYR A 87 13.74 -10.57 2.69
N SER A 88 14.62 -10.06 3.55
CA SER A 88 15.14 -10.81 4.69
C SER A 88 14.02 -11.24 5.63
N ASN A 89 13.09 -10.32 5.96
CA ASN A 89 11.91 -10.64 6.74
C ASN A 89 10.97 -11.61 6.03
N LEU A 90 10.77 -11.45 4.72
CA LEU A 90 9.99 -12.39 3.90
C LEU A 90 10.48 -13.83 4.05
N LYS A 91 11.79 -14.03 3.97
CA LYS A 91 12.40 -15.36 4.12
C LYS A 91 12.31 -15.88 5.55
N LYS A 92 12.57 -15.02 6.54
CA LYS A 92 12.52 -15.37 7.96
C LYS A 92 11.12 -15.82 8.41
N ASN A 93 10.08 -15.19 7.91
CA ASN A 93 8.70 -15.43 8.34
C ASN A 93 7.92 -16.39 7.41
N GLY A 94 8.60 -17.16 6.55
CA GLY A 94 7.95 -18.17 5.72
C GLY A 94 6.99 -17.60 4.66
N ASN A 95 7.46 -16.63 3.87
CA ASN A 95 6.71 -15.95 2.79
C ASN A 95 5.71 -14.88 3.27
N SER A 96 6.06 -14.16 4.34
CA SER A 96 5.33 -12.97 4.79
C SER A 96 6.31 -11.88 5.26
N ILE A 97 6.03 -10.61 4.98
CA ILE A 97 6.91 -9.51 5.43
C ILE A 97 6.73 -9.25 6.93
N ILE A 98 5.49 -9.17 7.39
CA ILE A 98 5.12 -9.02 8.80
C ILE A 98 4.53 -10.34 9.27
N ASN A 99 5.09 -10.95 10.32
CA ASN A 99 4.69 -12.28 10.76
C ASN A 99 3.14 -12.43 10.87
N SER A 100 2.60 -13.49 10.26
CA SER A 100 1.16 -13.78 10.21
C SER A 100 0.29 -12.74 9.47
N ASP A 101 0.88 -11.81 8.73
CA ASP A 101 0.18 -10.92 7.79
C ASP A 101 0.42 -11.38 6.34
N SER A 102 -0.61 -11.89 5.68
CA SER A 102 -0.52 -12.34 4.28
C SER A 102 -0.82 -11.23 3.28
N ARG A 103 -1.16 -10.01 3.72
CA ARG A 103 -1.61 -8.92 2.85
C ARG A 103 -0.46 -8.35 2.02
N GLU A 104 -0.78 -7.92 0.80
CA GLU A 104 0.15 -7.19 -0.06
C GLU A 104 0.58 -5.87 0.59
N SER A 105 1.86 -5.53 0.44
CA SER A 105 2.44 -4.25 0.84
C SER A 105 2.75 -3.39 -0.38
N PHE A 106 2.76 -2.08 -0.20
CA PHE A 106 2.95 -1.12 -1.30
C PHE A 106 4.17 -0.24 -1.04
N ILE A 107 4.96 -0.02 -2.08
CA ILE A 107 5.95 1.08 -2.08
C ILE A 107 5.51 2.09 -3.14
N LEU A 108 5.09 3.26 -2.68
CA LEU A 108 4.71 4.41 -3.49
C LEU A 108 5.98 5.18 -3.85
N LEU A 109 6.23 5.37 -5.14
CA LEU A 109 7.46 5.90 -5.68
C LEU A 109 7.23 7.32 -6.21
N ASN A 110 7.91 8.28 -5.60
CA ASN A 110 8.10 9.62 -6.14
C ASN A 110 9.40 9.63 -6.93
N ILE A 111 9.34 9.43 -8.25
CA ILE A 111 10.53 9.38 -9.10
C ILE A 111 10.87 10.80 -9.57
N HIS A 112 12.00 11.35 -9.14
CA HIS A 112 12.33 12.77 -9.36
C HIS A 112 13.10 13.04 -10.65
N ASN A 113 13.64 12.01 -11.29
CA ASN A 113 14.31 12.14 -12.59
C ASN A 113 14.31 10.83 -13.40
N GLU A 114 14.66 10.97 -14.70
CA GLU A 114 15.14 9.86 -15.54
C GLU A 114 14.25 8.61 -15.50
N PHE A 115 12.92 8.77 -15.55
CA PHE A 115 11.96 7.68 -15.34
C PHE A 115 12.27 6.39 -16.13
N LYS A 116 12.69 6.50 -17.40
CA LYS A 116 13.15 5.36 -18.23
C LYS A 116 14.26 4.54 -17.56
N LYS A 117 15.27 5.23 -17.04
CA LYS A 117 16.42 4.60 -16.37
C LYS A 117 15.98 4.03 -15.01
N SER A 118 15.19 4.79 -14.26
CA SER A 118 14.63 4.34 -12.98
C SER A 118 13.79 3.06 -13.13
N ASN A 119 12.87 3.03 -14.11
CA ASN A 119 12.05 1.87 -14.42
C ASN A 119 12.89 0.66 -14.86
N LYS A 120 13.96 0.88 -15.65
CA LYS A 120 14.89 -0.18 -16.02
C LYS A 120 15.57 -0.78 -14.78
N GLU A 121 15.99 0.03 -13.82
CA GLU A 121 16.60 -0.51 -12.59
C GLU A 121 15.61 -1.16 -11.63
N LEU A 122 14.38 -0.65 -11.52
CA LEU A 122 13.33 -1.35 -10.77
C LEU A 122 13.06 -2.74 -11.37
N LYS A 123 13.06 -2.86 -12.70
CA LYS A 123 12.93 -4.14 -13.40
C LYS A 123 14.13 -5.06 -13.16
N SER A 124 15.35 -4.54 -13.12
CA SER A 124 16.56 -5.35 -12.89
C SER A 124 16.58 -5.98 -11.48
N MET A 125 15.93 -5.35 -10.50
CA MET A 125 15.79 -5.85 -9.13
C MET A 125 14.86 -7.08 -8.99
N ILE A 126 13.97 -7.35 -9.95
CA ILE A 126 12.99 -8.45 -9.87
C ILE A 126 13.69 -9.82 -9.80
N GLY A 127 14.75 -10.02 -10.59
CA GLY A 127 15.51 -11.27 -10.63
C GLY A 127 16.06 -11.69 -9.26
N PRO A 128 16.93 -10.87 -8.63
CA PRO A 128 17.49 -11.18 -7.31
C PRO A 128 16.44 -11.18 -6.19
N LEU A 129 15.33 -10.46 -6.33
CA LEU A 129 14.26 -10.34 -5.33
C LEU A 129 12.98 -11.09 -5.74
N LYS A 130 13.13 -12.19 -6.48
CA LYS A 130 12.00 -12.99 -6.94
C LYS A 130 11.13 -13.47 -5.77
N GLY A 131 9.81 -13.29 -5.91
CA GLY A 131 8.82 -13.59 -4.87
C GLY A 131 8.61 -12.46 -3.86
N LEU A 132 9.49 -11.45 -3.81
CA LEU A 132 9.20 -10.20 -3.12
C LEU A 132 8.36 -9.28 -3.98
N ILE A 133 8.79 -9.01 -5.20
CA ILE A 133 8.19 -7.98 -6.08
C ILE A 133 7.17 -8.63 -7.01
N ALA A 134 5.95 -8.12 -7.03
CA ALA A 134 4.92 -8.50 -7.99
C ALA A 134 5.21 -7.84 -9.35
N TYR A 135 5.01 -8.58 -10.43
CA TYR A 135 5.21 -8.06 -11.80
C TYR A 135 4.28 -8.75 -12.79
N GLN A 136 4.09 -8.12 -13.94
CA GLN A 136 3.36 -8.67 -15.08
C GLN A 136 4.34 -8.96 -16.21
N ASN A 137 4.31 -10.20 -16.70
CA ASN A 137 5.00 -10.66 -17.91
C ASN A 137 4.21 -11.84 -18.48
N GLU A 138 3.48 -11.64 -19.58
CA GLU A 138 2.57 -12.65 -20.19
C GLU A 138 1.49 -13.20 -19.22
N GLY A 139 1.37 -12.59 -18.04
CA GLY A 139 0.59 -13.05 -16.91
C GLY A 139 1.06 -12.36 -15.63
N LEU A 140 0.27 -12.48 -14.55
CA LEU A 140 0.61 -11.93 -13.25
C LEU A 140 1.55 -12.89 -12.50
N HIS A 141 2.69 -12.37 -12.06
CA HIS A 141 3.61 -13.06 -11.16
C HIS A 141 3.47 -12.46 -9.76
N GLU A 142 3.08 -13.29 -8.81
CA GLU A 142 2.82 -12.85 -7.44
C GLU A 142 4.10 -12.44 -6.70
N GLY A 143 3.95 -11.40 -5.88
CA GLY A 143 4.94 -10.95 -4.91
C GLY A 143 4.23 -10.41 -3.67
N LYS A 144 4.99 -10.02 -2.65
CA LYS A 144 4.47 -9.38 -1.44
C LYS A 144 4.52 -7.86 -1.46
N ILE A 145 5.29 -7.30 -2.38
CA ILE A 145 5.42 -5.87 -2.63
C ILE A 145 4.94 -5.54 -4.03
N ARG A 146 4.17 -4.47 -4.13
CA ARG A 146 3.86 -3.81 -5.39
C ARG A 146 4.43 -2.40 -5.39
N PHE A 147 5.14 -2.06 -6.46
CA PHE A 147 5.59 -0.69 -6.69
C PHE A 147 4.49 0.11 -7.37
N LEU A 148 4.18 1.28 -6.83
CA LEU A 148 3.21 2.21 -7.39
C LEU A 148 3.88 3.52 -7.70
N VAL A 149 3.52 4.15 -8.80
CA VAL A 149 4.02 5.47 -9.16
C VAL A 149 2.91 6.51 -9.03
N LYS A 150 3.22 7.65 -8.41
CA LYS A 150 2.25 8.74 -8.17
C LYS A 150 2.06 9.65 -9.39
N ASP A 151 3.11 9.85 -10.19
CA ASP A 151 2.99 10.61 -11.45
C ASP A 151 2.36 9.74 -12.56
N LYS A 152 1.08 10.03 -12.86
CA LYS A 152 0.30 9.32 -13.88
C LYS A 152 0.75 9.63 -15.31
N SER A 153 1.59 10.64 -15.54
CA SER A 153 2.08 10.98 -16.89
C SER A 153 2.90 9.85 -17.53
N TRP A 154 3.42 8.92 -16.71
CA TRP A 154 4.18 7.76 -17.18
C TRP A 154 3.35 6.51 -17.46
N LYS A 155 2.01 6.59 -17.36
CA LYS A 155 1.10 5.47 -17.62
C LYS A 155 1.41 4.73 -18.94
N ASP A 156 1.55 5.48 -20.03
CA ASP A 156 1.79 4.89 -21.34
C ASP A 156 3.15 4.19 -21.39
N GLU A 157 4.17 4.77 -20.75
CA GLU A 157 5.50 4.19 -20.68
C GLU A 157 5.56 2.92 -19.82
N ILE A 158 4.80 2.88 -18.72
CA ILE A 158 4.64 1.67 -17.89
C ILE A 158 4.02 0.52 -18.69
N SER A 159 3.06 0.84 -19.57
CA SER A 159 2.28 -0.18 -20.29
C SER A 159 2.90 -0.69 -21.60
N LYS A 160 3.92 0.01 -22.13
CA LYS A 160 4.35 -0.10 -23.53
C LYS A 160 4.83 -1.50 -23.97
N ASP A 161 5.52 -2.22 -23.09
CA ASP A 161 6.27 -3.42 -23.48
C ASP A 161 5.69 -4.72 -22.89
N GLY A 162 4.50 -4.67 -22.27
CA GLY A 162 3.84 -5.82 -21.62
C GLY A 162 4.55 -6.37 -20.37
N PHE A 163 5.77 -5.90 -20.10
CA PHE A 163 6.57 -6.23 -18.93
C PHE A 163 6.65 -5.03 -17.96
N THR A 164 6.10 -5.17 -16.76
CA THR A 164 6.14 -4.12 -15.74
C THR A 164 6.04 -4.66 -14.31
N CYS A 165 6.68 -3.99 -13.36
CA CYS A 165 6.46 -4.16 -11.92
C CYS A 165 5.75 -2.96 -11.28
N LEU A 166 5.35 -1.98 -12.09
CA LEU A 166 4.77 -0.71 -11.67
C LEU A 166 3.24 -0.71 -11.88
N GLY A 167 2.52 -0.32 -10.85
CA GLY A 167 1.15 0.21 -10.93
C GLY A 167 1.12 1.73 -10.74
N LEU A 168 -0.07 2.30 -10.76
CA LEU A 168 -0.33 3.73 -10.55
C LEU A 168 -1.04 3.96 -9.22
N VAL A 169 -0.75 5.09 -8.59
CA VAL A 169 -1.63 5.68 -7.56
C VAL A 169 -2.61 6.60 -8.28
N GLY A 170 -3.91 6.33 -8.14
CA GLY A 170 -4.96 7.21 -8.65
C GLY A 170 -5.33 8.32 -7.66
N ASN A 171 -6.09 9.29 -8.14
CA ASN A 171 -6.65 10.39 -7.37
C ASN A 171 -8.19 10.40 -7.47
N GLU A 172 -8.84 11.49 -7.03
CA GLU A 172 -10.30 11.61 -7.06
C GLU A 172 -10.90 11.46 -8.47
N ASP A 173 -10.23 11.98 -9.50
CA ASP A 173 -10.69 11.87 -10.89
C ASP A 173 -10.68 10.42 -11.41
N ASP A 174 -9.92 9.53 -10.76
CA ASP A 174 -9.79 8.13 -11.17
C ASP A 174 -10.79 7.19 -10.49
N LEU A 175 -11.72 7.69 -9.66
CA LEU A 175 -12.71 6.87 -8.96
C LEU A 175 -13.52 5.98 -9.92
N GLU A 176 -13.80 6.48 -11.13
CA GLU A 176 -14.51 5.76 -12.19
C GLU A 176 -13.61 5.17 -13.28
N SER A 177 -12.28 5.24 -13.12
CA SER A 177 -11.32 4.69 -14.06
C SER A 177 -11.57 3.20 -14.32
N THR A 178 -11.45 2.78 -15.58
CA THR A 178 -11.59 1.38 -16.02
C THR A 178 -10.30 0.58 -15.90
N LEU A 179 -9.23 1.15 -15.34
CA LEU A 179 -7.98 0.43 -15.12
C LEU A 179 -8.16 -0.70 -14.12
N GLU A 180 -7.58 -1.86 -14.45
CA GLU A 180 -7.59 -3.04 -13.61
C GLU A 180 -6.79 -2.82 -12.32
N TYR A 181 -7.05 -3.64 -11.29
CA TYR A 181 -6.36 -3.55 -10.00
C TYR A 181 -4.83 -3.58 -10.15
N PHE A 182 -4.30 -4.42 -11.03
CA PHE A 182 -2.85 -4.49 -11.24
C PHE A 182 -2.26 -3.17 -11.74
N GLN A 183 -3.01 -2.42 -12.57
CA GLN A 183 -2.60 -1.15 -13.15
C GLN A 183 -2.81 0.02 -12.19
N MET A 184 -3.87 -0.01 -11.39
CA MET A 184 -4.21 1.03 -10.42
C MET A 184 -4.85 0.41 -9.18
N PRO A 185 -4.03 -0.12 -8.26
CA PRO A 185 -4.52 -0.82 -7.07
C PRO A 185 -4.96 0.12 -5.96
N MET A 186 -4.57 1.40 -6.01
CA MET A 186 -4.75 2.36 -4.94
C MET A 186 -5.27 3.70 -5.48
N ILE A 187 -6.20 4.30 -4.74
CA ILE A 187 -6.57 5.72 -4.84
C ILE A 187 -6.03 6.40 -3.59
N GLU A 188 -5.34 7.52 -3.76
CA GLU A 188 -4.90 8.38 -2.67
C GLU A 188 -5.67 9.69 -2.69
N LEU A 189 -6.25 10.06 -1.55
CA LEU A 189 -6.99 11.32 -1.38
C LEU A 189 -6.39 12.13 -0.24
N ASP A 190 -6.46 13.45 -0.37
CA ASP A 190 -6.02 14.38 0.65
C ASP A 190 -7.15 14.65 1.65
N PHE A 191 -6.89 14.41 2.94
CA PHE A 191 -7.87 14.67 4.00
C PHE A 191 -8.40 16.12 3.98
N THR A 192 -7.55 17.10 3.66
CA THR A 192 -7.95 18.53 3.66
C THR A 192 -8.88 18.88 2.50
N GLU A 193 -8.90 18.08 1.45
CA GLU A 193 -9.85 18.20 0.32
C GLU A 193 -11.16 17.45 0.59
N LEU A 194 -11.13 16.48 1.52
CA LEU A 194 -12.32 15.73 1.90
C LEU A 194 -13.22 16.52 2.85
N THR A 195 -12.63 17.25 3.81
CA THR A 195 -13.34 17.93 4.89
C THR A 195 -12.58 19.15 5.40
N THR A 196 -13.32 20.15 5.88
CA THR A 196 -12.76 21.32 6.60
C THR A 196 -12.63 21.08 8.10
N TRP A 197 -13.06 19.91 8.59
CA TRP A 197 -12.97 19.53 9.98
C TRP A 197 -11.52 19.35 10.40
N SER A 198 -11.13 20.00 11.51
CA SER A 198 -9.76 20.00 12.01
C SER A 198 -9.28 18.66 12.59
N GLY A 199 -10.15 17.65 12.64
CA GLY A 199 -9.86 16.38 13.30
C GLY A 199 -10.14 16.38 14.81
N VAL A 200 -10.64 17.47 15.38
CA VAL A 200 -10.93 17.60 16.83
C VAL A 200 -12.44 17.60 17.09
N GLY A 201 -12.87 16.87 18.11
CA GLY A 201 -14.28 16.76 18.48
C GLY A 201 -15.07 15.87 17.53
N ASN A 202 -16.35 16.18 17.32
CA ASN A 202 -17.20 15.41 16.42
C ASN A 202 -17.06 15.93 14.98
N ILE A 203 -16.80 15.02 14.05
CA ILE A 203 -16.85 15.33 12.62
C ILE A 203 -18.28 15.76 12.21
N PRO A 204 -18.44 16.78 11.34
CA PRO A 204 -19.72 17.08 10.74
C PRO A 204 -20.32 15.86 10.03
N PHE A 205 -21.59 15.55 10.30
CA PHE A 205 -22.23 14.36 9.74
C PHE A 205 -22.16 14.25 8.20
N PRO A 206 -22.36 15.34 7.42
CA PRO A 206 -22.20 15.27 5.96
C PRO A 206 -20.80 14.84 5.51
N ASP A 207 -19.75 15.31 6.19
CA ASP A 207 -18.36 14.99 5.86
C ASP A 207 -18.05 13.52 6.16
N PHE A 208 -18.57 13.00 7.29
CA PHE A 208 -18.48 11.59 7.62
C PHE A 208 -19.14 10.70 6.57
N VAL A 209 -20.34 11.07 6.10
CA VAL A 209 -21.05 10.35 5.04
C VAL A 209 -20.25 10.38 3.74
N LYS A 210 -19.72 11.55 3.33
CA LYS A 210 -18.86 11.70 2.15
C LYS A 210 -17.66 10.75 2.20
N ILE A 211 -16.93 10.70 3.32
CA ILE A 211 -15.77 9.81 3.47
C ILE A 211 -16.19 8.33 3.33
N LYS A 212 -17.30 7.92 3.95
CA LYS A 212 -17.80 6.54 3.82
C LYS A 212 -18.22 6.18 2.39
N GLU A 213 -18.86 7.11 1.68
CA GLU A 213 -19.23 6.90 0.28
C GLU A 213 -18.01 6.75 -0.62
N LEU A 214 -16.96 7.55 -0.39
CA LEU A 214 -15.69 7.43 -1.12
C LEU A 214 -15.02 6.08 -0.88
N VAL A 215 -14.93 5.63 0.39
CA VAL A 215 -14.42 4.29 0.71
C VAL A 215 -15.19 3.22 -0.05
N ASN A 216 -16.53 3.27 -0.02
CA ASN A 216 -17.37 2.29 -0.71
C ASN A 216 -17.13 2.30 -2.23
N LYS A 217 -17.02 3.48 -2.87
CA LYS A 217 -16.75 3.58 -4.31
C LYS A 217 -15.40 2.96 -4.67
N VAL A 218 -14.35 3.26 -3.90
CA VAL A 218 -13.01 2.70 -4.11
C VAL A 218 -13.02 1.18 -3.95
N HIS A 219 -13.68 0.68 -2.89
CA HIS A 219 -13.77 -0.77 -2.63
C HIS A 219 -14.61 -1.51 -3.66
N GLN A 220 -15.65 -0.89 -4.24
CA GLN A 220 -16.44 -1.49 -5.33
C GLN A 220 -15.62 -1.76 -6.60
N LYS A 221 -14.55 -0.98 -6.83
CA LYS A 221 -13.60 -1.22 -7.92
C LYS A 221 -12.47 -2.20 -7.52
N GLY A 222 -12.54 -2.79 -6.32
CA GLY A 222 -11.50 -3.67 -5.77
C GLY A 222 -10.21 -2.96 -5.36
N ARG A 223 -10.20 -1.62 -5.33
CA ARG A 223 -9.01 -0.80 -5.03
C ARG A 223 -8.89 -0.51 -3.53
N LYS A 224 -7.73 -0.01 -3.15
CA LYS A 224 -7.38 0.45 -1.79
C LYS A 224 -7.48 1.96 -1.68
N LEU A 225 -7.98 2.48 -0.57
CA LEU A 225 -7.97 3.91 -0.28
C LEU A 225 -6.84 4.26 0.70
N SER A 226 -5.95 5.15 0.27
CA SER A 226 -4.95 5.82 1.10
C SER A 226 -5.37 7.26 1.38
N ILE A 227 -5.21 7.72 2.62
CA ILE A 227 -5.46 9.10 3.02
C ILE A 227 -4.15 9.74 3.48
N ILE A 228 -3.76 10.84 2.84
CA ILE A 228 -2.64 11.71 3.25
C ILE A 228 -3.14 12.92 4.04
N ASN A 229 -2.22 13.66 4.66
CA ASN A 229 -2.49 14.92 5.37
C ASN A 229 -3.59 14.84 6.43
N CYS A 230 -3.85 13.64 6.96
CA CYS A 230 -4.74 13.45 8.09
C CYS A 230 -4.12 14.10 9.35
N PRO A 231 -4.85 14.95 10.08
CA PRO A 231 -4.34 15.58 11.29
C PRO A 231 -4.02 14.53 12.37
N ASN A 232 -2.99 14.82 13.16
CA ASN A 232 -2.49 13.95 14.23
C ASN A 232 -3.39 14.01 15.48
N HIS A 233 -4.63 13.53 15.31
CA HIS A 233 -5.66 13.51 16.34
C HIS A 233 -6.35 12.15 16.38
N LYS A 234 -6.51 11.60 17.59
CA LYS A 234 -7.17 10.30 17.82
C LYS A 234 -8.56 10.24 17.18
N THR A 235 -9.33 11.31 17.31
CA THR A 235 -10.67 11.45 16.71
C THR A 235 -10.63 11.40 15.18
N ALA A 236 -9.63 12.00 14.53
CA ALA A 236 -9.46 11.92 13.08
C ALA A 236 -9.12 10.49 12.64
N TRP A 237 -8.18 9.84 13.33
CA TRP A 237 -7.84 8.44 13.07
C TRP A 237 -9.03 7.51 13.26
N ASP A 238 -9.82 7.71 14.32
CA ASP A 238 -11.05 6.93 14.55
C ASP A 238 -12.06 7.06 13.42
N VAL A 239 -12.21 8.25 12.85
CA VAL A 239 -13.08 8.46 11.68
C VAL A 239 -12.59 7.65 10.49
N LEU A 240 -11.30 7.66 10.18
CA LEU A 240 -10.74 6.90 9.05
C LEU A 240 -10.86 5.39 9.27
N ILE A 241 -10.55 4.92 10.49
CA ILE A 241 -10.67 3.50 10.87
C ILE A 241 -12.13 3.05 10.80
N THR A 242 -13.05 3.82 11.38
CA THR A 242 -14.50 3.50 11.40
C THR A 242 -15.12 3.57 10.00
N SER A 243 -14.58 4.43 9.13
CA SER A 243 -14.98 4.51 7.73
C SER A 243 -14.38 3.40 6.88
N LYS A 244 -13.48 2.57 7.43
CA LYS A 244 -12.77 1.49 6.73
C LYS A 244 -11.83 1.98 5.63
N VAL A 245 -11.10 3.07 5.89
CA VAL A 245 -9.96 3.46 5.05
C VAL A 245 -8.86 2.40 5.14
N ASP A 246 -8.27 2.00 4.00
CA ASP A 246 -7.24 0.94 3.99
C ASP A 246 -5.91 1.43 4.54
N PHE A 247 -5.50 2.66 4.20
CA PHE A 247 -4.22 3.23 4.59
C PHE A 247 -4.31 4.66 5.13
N ILE A 248 -3.61 4.91 6.23
CA ILE A 248 -3.20 6.25 6.63
C ILE A 248 -1.75 6.43 6.18
N ASN A 249 -1.53 7.36 5.26
CA ASN A 249 -0.20 7.71 4.76
C ASN A 249 0.32 8.94 5.53
N THR A 250 1.42 8.77 6.28
CA THR A 250 1.88 9.74 7.26
C THR A 250 3.39 9.73 7.45
N ASN A 251 3.94 10.89 7.83
CA ASN A 251 5.34 11.06 8.22
C ASN A 251 5.60 10.75 9.71
N ASP A 252 4.55 10.45 10.50
CA ASP A 252 4.63 10.05 11.90
C ASP A 252 4.01 8.65 12.12
N PRO A 253 4.52 7.60 11.43
CA PRO A 253 3.89 6.28 11.41
C PRO A 253 3.86 5.62 12.79
N ILE A 254 4.90 5.81 13.61
CA ILE A 254 5.03 5.18 14.92
C ILE A 254 3.94 5.64 15.89
N ASN A 255 3.63 6.93 15.90
CA ASN A 255 2.57 7.46 16.75
C ASN A 255 1.18 6.92 16.35
N VAL A 256 0.88 6.84 15.05
CA VAL A 256 -0.37 6.23 14.57
C VAL A 256 -0.39 4.73 14.92
N CYS A 257 0.72 4.00 14.74
CA CYS A 257 0.82 2.59 15.14
C CYS A 257 0.55 2.40 16.63
N ASN A 258 1.18 3.20 17.50
CA ASN A 258 0.96 3.15 18.94
C ASN A 258 -0.51 3.37 19.29
N TYR A 259 -1.18 4.30 18.60
CA TYR A 259 -2.62 4.49 18.75
C TYR A 259 -3.43 3.26 18.32
N LEU A 260 -3.14 2.70 17.13
CA LEU A 260 -3.84 1.52 16.61
C LEU A 260 -3.67 0.30 17.51
N ILE A 261 -2.50 0.13 18.13
CA ILE A 261 -2.21 -0.95 19.09
C ILE A 261 -3.01 -0.73 20.38
N ALA A 262 -2.97 0.48 20.96
CA ALA A 262 -3.68 0.79 22.20
C ALA A 262 -5.21 0.78 22.07
N ARG A 263 -5.73 0.85 20.84
CA ARG A 263 -7.15 0.83 20.52
C ARG A 263 -7.76 -0.58 20.48
N LYS A 264 -6.96 -1.63 20.26
CA LYS A 264 -7.42 -3.02 20.23
C LYS A 264 -7.74 -3.53 21.63
#